data_AF-A0A641RUR5-F1
#
_entry.id   AF-A0A641RUR5-F1
#
_cell.length_a   1.000
_cell.length_b   1.000
_cell.length_c   1.000
_cell.angle_alpha   90.00
_cell.angle_beta   90.00
_cell.angle_gamma   90.00
#
_symmetry.space_group_name_H-M   'P 1'
#
loop_
_entity.id
_entity.type
_entity.pdbx_description
1 polymer ?
#
loop_
_entity_poly.entity_id
_entity_poly.type
_entity_poly.pdbx_seq_one_letter_code
_entity_poly.pdbx_strand_id
1 'polypeptide(L)'
;HALFWADGEPNRGTFHTSFKLNPETANWVGLFDSGKKLLDQIVVPAGTLGPNQSYARVSDGAAEWEVKSGSGDKYVTPSTNNKTLDSNSKMEKFEEHDADGVGMSISAMSVVFCGLILLFIAFKIVGKVAVNLSKRNAMKSKGIDKHEAKELSQAPGEVYAAISMALHEMQDEVHDVEETVLTITRVKRSYSPWSSKIYTLRETPPRK
;
A
#
# COMPACT_ATOMS: atom_id res chain seq x y z
N HIS A 1 24.09 29.05 -19.75
CA HIS A 1 23.62 29.39 -21.10
C HIS A 1 24.04 30.83 -21.39
N ALA A 2 24.31 31.19 -22.65
CA ALA A 2 24.56 32.57 -23.07
C ALA A 2 23.45 33.00 -24.03
N LEU A 3 22.95 34.22 -23.88
CA LEU A 3 21.88 34.78 -24.70
C LEU A 3 22.45 35.94 -25.51
N PHE A 4 22.21 35.95 -26.82
CA PHE A 4 22.60 37.03 -27.72
C PHE A 4 21.36 37.62 -28.37
N TRP A 5 21.32 38.95 -28.46
CA TRP A 5 20.24 39.69 -29.11
C TRP A 5 20.69 40.12 -30.51
N ALA A 6 20.06 39.56 -31.53
CA ALA A 6 20.29 39.91 -32.93
C ALA A 6 19.43 41.12 -33.36
N ASP A 7 19.61 42.25 -32.67
CA ASP A 7 18.81 43.48 -32.85
C ASP A 7 19.51 44.59 -33.66
N GLY A 8 20.82 44.47 -33.91
CA GLY A 8 21.62 45.48 -34.59
C GLY A 8 22.02 46.65 -33.70
N GLU A 9 21.88 46.53 -32.38
CA GLU A 9 22.12 47.62 -31.42
C GLU A 9 23.27 47.27 -30.44
N PRO A 10 24.53 47.18 -30.94
CA PRO A 10 25.66 46.75 -30.12
C PRO A 10 25.94 47.69 -28.93
N ASN A 11 25.43 48.92 -28.98
CA ASN A 11 25.56 49.91 -27.90
C ASN A 11 24.73 49.57 -26.66
N ARG A 12 23.80 48.61 -26.72
CA ARG A 12 22.97 48.20 -25.57
C ARG A 12 23.70 47.25 -24.61
N GLY A 13 24.82 46.67 -25.03
CA GLY A 13 25.67 45.83 -24.18
C GLY A 13 26.38 44.72 -24.96
N THR A 14 27.26 43.99 -24.27
CA THR A 14 28.18 42.98 -24.86
C THR A 14 27.47 41.83 -25.60
N PHE A 15 26.21 41.55 -25.26
CA PHE A 15 25.44 40.46 -25.86
C PHE A 15 24.52 40.91 -27.00
N HIS A 16 24.51 42.20 -27.34
CA HIS A 16 23.78 42.73 -28.50
C HIS A 16 24.68 42.71 -29.73
N THR A 17 24.21 42.09 -30.81
CA THR A 17 25.00 41.96 -32.03
C THR A 17 24.83 43.19 -32.92
N SER A 18 25.78 43.40 -33.83
CA SER A 18 25.74 44.47 -34.83
C SER A 18 24.86 44.18 -36.04
N PHE A 19 24.10 43.08 -36.03
CA PHE A 19 23.26 42.67 -37.16
C PHE A 19 21.86 42.22 -36.70
N LYS A 20 20.94 42.15 -37.67
CA LYS A 20 19.59 41.65 -37.49
C LYS A 20 19.36 40.40 -38.33
N LEU A 21 18.59 39.45 -37.81
CA LEU A 21 18.14 38.29 -38.57
C LEU A 21 16.99 38.71 -39.49
N ASN A 22 17.00 38.22 -40.73
CA ASN A 22 15.95 38.51 -41.70
C ASN A 22 14.89 37.38 -41.69
N PRO A 23 13.62 37.66 -41.36
CA PRO A 23 12.58 36.62 -41.34
C PRO A 23 12.24 36.05 -42.73
N GLU A 24 12.54 36.79 -43.80
CA GLU A 24 12.17 36.42 -45.18
C GLU A 24 13.21 35.56 -45.89
N THR A 25 14.45 35.49 -45.37
CA THR A 25 15.55 34.74 -45.98
C THR A 25 16.15 33.76 -45.00
N ALA A 26 16.76 32.69 -45.51
CA ALA A 26 17.50 31.76 -44.67
C ALA A 26 18.69 32.48 -44.02
N ASN A 27 18.81 32.40 -42.69
CA ASN A 27 19.91 33.02 -41.95
C ASN A 27 20.90 31.93 -41.55
N TRP A 28 22.13 32.04 -42.04
CA TRP A 28 23.22 31.19 -41.57
C TRP A 28 23.91 31.86 -40.39
N VAL A 29 24.05 31.13 -39.29
CA VAL A 29 24.72 31.56 -38.06
C VAL A 29 25.80 30.54 -37.72
N GLY A 30 27.05 31.00 -37.64
CA GLY A 30 28.19 30.18 -37.26
C GLY A 30 28.78 30.65 -35.93
N LEU A 31 29.11 29.69 -35.06
CA LEU A 31 29.91 29.90 -33.86
C LEU A 31 31.37 29.64 -34.18
N PHE A 32 32.23 30.60 -33.92
CA PHE A 32 33.67 30.51 -34.21
C PHE A 32 34.50 30.61 -32.94
N ASP A 33 35.63 29.91 -32.93
CA ASP A 33 36.70 30.12 -31.96
C ASP A 33 37.45 31.43 -32.27
N SER A 34 38.16 31.97 -31.27
CA SER A 34 38.97 33.20 -31.34
C SER A 34 39.95 33.21 -32.53
N GLY A 35 40.32 32.04 -33.05
CA GLY A 35 41.21 31.84 -34.21
C GLY A 35 40.55 31.59 -35.58
N LYS A 36 39.26 31.94 -35.79
CA LYS A 36 38.48 31.70 -37.04
C LYS A 36 38.12 30.23 -37.33
N LYS A 37 38.30 29.33 -36.38
CA LYS A 37 37.85 27.93 -36.51
C LYS A 37 36.34 27.86 -36.30
N LEU A 38 35.60 27.29 -37.23
CA LEU A 38 34.17 27.03 -37.06
C LEU A 38 33.98 25.94 -35.98
N LEU A 39 33.22 26.24 -34.95
CA LEU A 39 32.88 25.34 -33.85
C LEU A 39 31.53 24.67 -34.06
N ASP A 40 30.51 25.46 -34.43
CA ASP A 40 29.16 24.96 -34.72
C ASP A 40 28.48 25.90 -35.72
N GLN A 41 27.44 25.43 -36.41
CA GLN A 41 26.67 26.24 -37.33
C GLN A 41 25.22 25.81 -37.40
N ILE A 42 24.36 26.76 -37.76
CA ILE A 42 22.94 26.54 -38.01
C ILE A 42 22.48 27.39 -39.20
N VAL A 43 21.57 26.83 -39.99
CA VAL A 43 20.76 27.61 -40.94
C VAL A 43 19.34 27.66 -40.41
N VAL A 44 18.88 28.87 -40.06
CA VAL A 44 17.48 29.12 -39.71
C VAL A 44 16.72 29.36 -41.01
N PRO A 45 15.77 28.49 -41.41
CA PRO A 45 15.09 28.63 -42.70
C PRO A 45 14.13 29.83 -42.71
N ALA A 46 13.95 30.42 -43.89
CA ALA A 46 13.05 31.55 -44.12
C ALA A 46 11.60 31.18 -43.74
N GLY A 47 10.86 32.13 -43.15
CA GLY A 47 9.41 32.00 -42.90
C GLY A 47 8.99 30.84 -41.99
N THR A 48 9.93 30.18 -41.32
CA THR A 48 9.67 28.95 -40.53
C THR A 48 9.24 29.27 -39.10
N LEU A 49 9.53 30.47 -38.59
CA LEU A 49 9.24 30.90 -37.23
C LEU A 49 8.07 31.89 -37.20
N GLY A 50 6.94 31.46 -36.64
CA GLY A 50 5.83 32.32 -36.29
C GLY A 50 5.97 32.97 -34.90
N PRO A 51 5.00 33.81 -34.49
CA PRO A 51 4.95 34.35 -33.12
C PRO A 51 4.95 33.22 -32.08
N ASN A 52 5.67 33.42 -30.97
CA ASN A 52 5.79 32.45 -29.86
C ASN A 52 6.38 31.09 -30.27
N GLN A 53 7.16 31.03 -31.35
CA GLN A 53 7.89 29.84 -31.76
C GLN A 53 9.39 30.04 -31.62
N SER A 54 10.09 28.94 -31.39
CA SER A 54 11.55 28.90 -31.32
C SER A 54 12.08 27.80 -32.22
N TYR A 55 13.29 27.97 -32.73
CA TYR A 55 13.96 26.95 -33.53
C TYR A 55 15.08 26.35 -32.69
N ALA A 56 14.95 25.08 -32.36
CA ALA A 56 15.80 24.40 -31.39
C ALA A 56 16.11 22.98 -31.84
N ARG A 57 17.14 22.36 -31.24
CA ARG A 57 17.44 20.95 -31.48
C ARG A 57 16.32 20.07 -30.92
N VAL A 58 16.02 18.96 -31.59
CA VAL A 58 14.99 17.99 -31.13
C VAL A 58 15.35 17.46 -29.74
N SER A 59 16.62 17.11 -29.56
CA SER A 59 17.23 16.73 -28.28
C SER A 59 18.56 17.46 -28.14
N ASP A 60 19.00 17.70 -26.91
CA ASP A 60 20.27 18.40 -26.66
C ASP A 60 21.43 17.63 -27.28
N GLY A 61 22.20 18.31 -28.14
CA GLY A 61 23.31 17.72 -28.90
C GLY A 61 22.92 16.96 -30.17
N ALA A 62 21.63 16.77 -30.47
CA ALA A 62 21.19 16.12 -31.71
C ALA A 62 21.49 16.98 -32.95
N ALA A 63 21.74 16.35 -34.10
CA ALA A 63 21.98 17.07 -35.37
C ALA A 63 20.70 17.70 -35.95
N GLU A 64 19.54 17.19 -35.55
CA GLU A 64 18.23 17.59 -36.07
C GLU A 64 17.68 18.80 -35.33
N TRP A 65 17.09 19.72 -36.10
CA TRP A 65 16.44 20.93 -35.62
C TRP A 65 14.95 20.89 -35.94
N GLU A 66 14.14 21.43 -35.05
CA GLU A 66 12.70 21.54 -35.21
C GLU A 66 12.18 22.88 -34.70
N VAL A 67 10.99 23.24 -35.18
CA VAL A 67 10.22 24.36 -34.61
C VAL A 67 9.50 23.89 -33.36
N LYS A 68 9.80 24.53 -32.23
CA LYS A 68 9.11 24.31 -30.96
C LYS A 68 8.09 25.43 -30.73
N SER A 69 6.83 25.02 -30.63
CA SER A 69 5.64 25.88 -30.60
C SER A 69 4.97 25.99 -29.23
N GLY A 70 5.51 25.34 -28.19
CA GLY A 70 4.90 25.33 -26.86
C GLY A 70 3.78 24.29 -26.68
N SER A 71 3.50 23.45 -27.68
CA SER A 71 2.40 22.49 -27.69
C SER A 71 2.88 21.06 -27.49
N GLY A 72 2.26 20.31 -26.57
CA GLY A 72 2.61 18.91 -26.29
C GLY A 72 4.09 18.76 -25.95
N ASP A 73 4.78 17.85 -26.63
CA ASP A 73 6.22 17.59 -26.46
C ASP A 73 7.15 18.66 -27.08
N LYS A 74 6.59 19.65 -27.77
CA LYS A 74 7.33 20.71 -28.48
C LYS A 74 7.39 22.02 -27.70
N TYR A 75 7.54 21.93 -26.38
CA TYR A 75 7.70 23.09 -25.51
C TYR A 75 9.18 23.42 -25.25
N VAL A 76 9.44 24.69 -24.93
CA VAL A 76 10.76 25.15 -24.50
C VAL A 76 10.59 25.89 -23.19
N THR A 77 11.30 25.43 -22.17
CA THR A 77 11.41 26.17 -20.92
C THR A 77 12.74 26.93 -20.93
N PRO A 78 12.72 28.26 -20.77
CA PRO A 78 13.95 29.04 -20.67
C PRO A 78 14.90 28.44 -19.63
N SER A 79 16.20 28.43 -19.93
CA SER A 79 17.25 27.89 -19.06
C SER A 79 17.14 26.38 -18.73
N THR A 80 16.36 25.61 -19.48
CA THR A 80 16.21 24.15 -19.31
C THR A 80 16.61 23.43 -20.59
N ASN A 81 16.79 22.11 -20.51
CA ASN A 81 17.04 21.20 -21.63
C ASN A 81 15.89 21.22 -22.65
N ASN A 82 16.19 20.95 -23.93
CA ASN A 82 15.20 20.95 -25.01
C ASN A 82 14.18 19.79 -24.92
N LYS A 83 14.51 18.75 -24.15
CA LYS A 83 13.62 17.66 -23.80
C LYS A 83 13.74 17.38 -22.31
N THR A 84 12.64 17.49 -21.58
CA THR A 84 12.57 17.04 -20.19
C THR A 84 12.55 15.53 -20.16
N LEU A 85 13.52 14.92 -19.50
CA LEU A 85 13.58 13.47 -19.31
C LEU A 85 12.70 13.03 -18.12
N ASP A 86 11.52 13.62 -17.96
CA ASP A 86 10.51 13.21 -16.96
C ASP A 86 9.63 12.07 -17.49
N SER A 87 10.14 11.29 -18.44
CA SER A 87 9.51 10.06 -18.90
C SER A 87 9.82 8.94 -17.92
N ASN A 88 8.83 8.50 -17.14
CA ASN A 88 8.97 7.27 -16.37
C ASN A 88 8.89 6.09 -17.35
N SER A 89 10.03 5.72 -17.93
CA SER A 89 10.12 4.70 -18.99
C SER A 89 9.44 3.36 -18.67
N LYS A 90 9.23 3.05 -17.40
CA LYS A 90 8.43 1.88 -16.99
C LYS A 90 6.94 2.12 -17.21
N MET A 91 6.43 3.26 -16.76
CA MET A 91 5.01 3.63 -16.89
C MET A 91 4.61 3.80 -18.35
N GLU A 92 5.41 4.49 -19.17
CA GLU A 92 5.12 4.69 -20.60
C GLU A 92 5.09 3.36 -21.36
N LYS A 93 5.99 2.42 -21.05
CA LYS A 93 5.96 1.06 -21.62
C LYS A 93 4.73 0.26 -21.17
N PHE A 94 4.23 0.50 -19.96
CA PHE A 94 2.99 -0.13 -19.49
C PHE A 94 1.78 0.45 -20.22
N GLU A 95 1.74 1.76 -20.44
CA GLU A 95 0.67 2.44 -21.18
C GLU A 95 0.66 2.04 -22.67
N GLU A 96 1.84 1.89 -23.29
CA GLU A 96 1.96 1.46 -24.69
C GLU A 96 1.53 -0.01 -24.89
N HIS A 97 1.83 -0.89 -23.93
CA HIS A 97 1.51 -2.32 -24.06
C HIS A 97 0.18 -2.75 -23.43
N ASP A 98 -0.40 -1.94 -22.54
CA ASP A 98 -1.63 -2.22 -21.81
C ASP A 98 -2.46 -0.95 -21.61
N ALA A 99 -2.85 -0.30 -22.72
CA ALA A 99 -3.61 0.94 -22.72
C ALA A 99 -4.94 0.85 -21.94
N ASP A 100 -5.59 -0.33 -21.94
CA ASP A 100 -6.84 -0.59 -21.22
C ASP A 100 -6.63 -1.04 -19.76
N GLY A 101 -5.38 -1.27 -19.32
CA GLY A 101 -5.05 -1.65 -17.94
C GLY A 101 -5.44 -3.07 -17.53
N VAL A 102 -5.69 -3.96 -18.50
CA VAL A 102 -6.10 -5.35 -18.28
C VAL A 102 -4.94 -6.18 -17.72
N GLY A 103 -3.75 -6.04 -18.28
CA GLY A 103 -2.53 -6.69 -17.82
C GLY A 103 -2.15 -6.27 -16.39
N MET A 104 -2.32 -4.99 -16.05
CA MET A 104 -2.09 -4.48 -14.71
C MET A 104 -3.05 -5.13 -13.69
N SER A 105 -4.33 -5.24 -14.04
CA SER A 105 -5.34 -5.84 -13.17
C SER A 105 -5.10 -7.34 -12.93
N ILE A 106 -4.78 -8.09 -14.00
CA ILE A 106 -4.51 -9.54 -13.91
C ILE A 106 -3.28 -9.82 -13.06
N SER A 107 -2.19 -9.06 -13.25
CA SER A 107 -0.96 -9.23 -12.48
C SER A 107 -1.17 -8.93 -10.99
N ALA A 108 -1.92 -7.87 -10.67
CA ALA A 108 -2.28 -7.53 -9.29
C ALA A 108 -3.11 -8.65 -8.63
N MET A 109 -4.15 -9.15 -9.30
CA MET A 109 -4.98 -10.24 -8.77
C MET A 109 -4.17 -11.53 -8.57
N SER A 110 -3.28 -11.88 -9.51
CA SER A 110 -2.45 -13.08 -9.41
C SER A 110 -1.54 -13.05 -8.18
N VAL A 111 -0.90 -11.91 -7.89
CA VAL A 111 -0.02 -11.78 -6.72
C VAL A 111 -0.80 -11.95 -5.41
N VAL A 112 -2.00 -11.37 -5.32
CA VAL A 112 -2.88 -11.50 -4.15
C VAL A 112 -3.29 -12.96 -3.93
N PHE A 113 -3.73 -13.66 -4.99
CA PHE A 113 -4.09 -15.07 -4.90
C PHE A 113 -2.90 -15.95 -4.49
N CYS A 114 -1.73 -15.73 -5.08
CA CYS A 114 -0.51 -16.44 -4.69
C CYS A 114 -0.18 -16.22 -3.21
N GLY A 115 -0.28 -14.98 -2.71
CA GLY A 115 -0.04 -14.66 -1.31
C GLY A 115 -1.00 -15.41 -0.36
N LEU A 116 -2.30 -15.42 -0.68
CA LEU A 116 -3.30 -16.13 0.11
C LEU A 116 -3.10 -17.66 0.10
N ILE A 117 -2.73 -18.23 -1.05
CA ILE A 117 -2.44 -19.67 -1.17
C ILE A 117 -1.22 -20.05 -0.32
N LEU A 118 -0.14 -19.26 -0.39
CA LEU A 118 1.06 -19.49 0.41
C LEU A 118 0.75 -19.41 1.91
N LEU A 119 -0.02 -18.40 2.32
CA LEU A 119 -0.44 -18.24 3.70
C LEU A 119 -1.32 -19.41 4.18
N PHE A 120 -2.24 -19.88 3.34
CA PHE A 120 -3.05 -21.06 3.61
C PHE A 120 -2.19 -22.32 3.82
N ILE A 121 -1.21 -22.55 2.95
CA ILE A 121 -0.28 -23.69 3.07
C ILE A 121 0.51 -23.59 4.38
N ALA A 122 1.01 -22.40 4.73
CA ALA A 122 1.75 -22.18 5.97
C ALA A 122 0.90 -22.54 7.21
N PHE A 123 -0.33 -22.03 7.30
CA PHE A 123 -1.22 -22.36 8.42
C PHE A 123 -1.61 -23.83 8.46
N LYS A 124 -1.80 -24.47 7.29
CA LYS A 124 -2.10 -25.90 7.22
C LYS A 124 -0.96 -26.77 7.74
N ILE A 125 0.29 -26.40 7.45
CA ILE A 125 1.48 -27.09 7.96
C ILE A 125 1.59 -26.90 9.47
N VAL A 126 1.50 -25.66 9.96
CA VAL A 126 1.57 -25.35 11.40
C VAL A 126 0.46 -26.08 12.16
N GLY A 127 -0.77 -26.04 11.68
CA GLY A 127 -1.90 -26.75 12.27
C GLY A 127 -1.69 -28.26 12.31
N LYS A 128 -1.20 -28.86 11.22
CA LYS A 128 -0.90 -30.31 11.17
C LYS A 128 0.22 -30.70 12.14
N VAL A 129 1.28 -29.88 12.26
CA VAL A 129 2.37 -30.10 13.22
C VAL A 129 1.88 -29.97 14.66
N ALA A 130 1.10 -28.94 14.96
CA ALA A 130 0.54 -28.71 16.30
C ALA A 130 -0.37 -29.86 16.73
N VAL A 131 -1.27 -30.33 15.86
CA VAL A 131 -2.13 -31.49 16.14
C VAL A 131 -1.30 -32.76 16.34
N ASN A 132 -0.28 -32.99 15.51
CA ASN A 132 0.56 -34.19 15.63
C ASN A 132 1.42 -34.17 16.91
N LEU A 133 1.92 -33.01 17.32
CA LEU A 133 2.68 -32.84 18.56
C LEU A 133 1.77 -33.00 19.79
N SER A 134 0.56 -32.44 19.75
CA SER A 134 -0.45 -32.60 20.79
C SER A 134 -0.86 -34.07 20.97
N LYS A 135 -1.10 -34.80 19.88
CA LYS A 135 -1.35 -36.25 19.92
C LYS A 135 -0.18 -37.01 20.55
N ARG A 136 1.06 -36.66 20.22
CA ARG A 136 2.26 -37.30 20.82
C ARG A 136 2.41 -37.00 22.31
N ASN A 137 2.10 -35.78 22.75
CA ASN A 137 2.17 -35.41 24.16
C ASN A 137 1.04 -36.06 24.97
N ALA A 138 -0.19 -36.13 24.43
CA ALA A 138 -1.31 -36.82 25.07
C ALA A 138 -1.07 -38.33 25.20
N MET A 139 -0.41 -38.96 24.23
CA MET A 139 0.03 -40.36 24.33
C MET A 139 1.10 -40.54 25.42
N LYS A 140 2.08 -39.63 25.53
CA LYS A 140 3.11 -39.68 26.57
C LYS A 140 2.56 -39.47 27.98
N SER A 141 1.58 -38.58 28.17
CA SER A 141 1.00 -38.32 29.49
C SER A 141 0.08 -39.44 29.98
N LYS A 142 -0.51 -40.22 29.06
CA LYS A 142 -1.37 -41.37 29.39
C LYS A 142 -0.60 -42.70 29.48
N GLY A 143 0.67 -42.75 29.08
CA GLY A 143 1.51 -43.96 29.18
C GLY A 143 1.11 -45.11 28.24
N ILE A 144 0.36 -44.82 27.17
CA ILE A 144 -0.21 -45.81 26.25
C ILE A 144 0.73 -45.99 25.04
N ASP A 145 0.99 -47.24 24.64
CA ASP A 145 1.86 -47.56 23.51
C ASP A 145 1.23 -47.14 22.16
N LYS A 146 2.06 -46.88 21.14
CA LYS A 146 1.65 -46.32 19.83
C LYS A 146 0.57 -47.14 19.11
N HIS A 147 0.46 -48.43 19.42
CA HIS A 147 -0.49 -49.35 18.81
C HIS A 147 -1.91 -49.19 19.38
N GLU A 148 -2.07 -49.12 20.71
CA GLU A 148 -3.37 -48.93 21.38
C GLU A 148 -3.96 -47.54 21.15
N ALA A 149 -3.12 -46.50 21.09
CA ALA A 149 -3.60 -45.13 20.87
C ALA A 149 -4.15 -44.89 19.46
N LYS A 150 -3.74 -45.70 18.48
CA LYS A 150 -4.27 -45.63 17.11
C LYS A 150 -5.67 -46.25 17.02
N GLU A 151 -5.95 -47.30 17.79
CA GLU A 151 -7.31 -47.85 17.94
C GLU A 151 -8.24 -46.90 18.72
N LEU A 152 -7.76 -46.31 19.82
CA LEU A 152 -8.54 -45.34 20.62
C LEU A 152 -8.85 -44.02 19.90
N SER A 153 -7.97 -43.56 19.00
CA SER A 153 -8.19 -42.34 18.20
C SER A 153 -9.11 -42.59 16.99
N GLN A 154 -9.53 -43.83 16.76
CA GLN A 154 -10.25 -44.25 15.57
C GLN A 154 -11.55 -45.00 15.92
N ALA A 155 -12.15 -44.67 17.08
CA ALA A 155 -13.53 -45.07 17.31
C ALA A 155 -14.42 -44.33 16.30
N PRO A 156 -15.34 -45.02 15.59
CA PRO A 156 -16.25 -44.38 14.66
C PRO A 156 -17.12 -43.35 15.38
N GLY A 157 -17.52 -42.27 14.70
CA GLY A 157 -18.27 -41.15 15.29
C GLY A 157 -19.55 -41.57 16.02
N GLU A 158 -20.14 -42.70 15.60
CA GLU A 158 -21.29 -43.34 16.23
C GLU A 158 -21.02 -43.76 17.68
N VAL A 159 -19.81 -44.28 17.97
CA VAL A 159 -19.43 -44.70 19.33
C VAL A 159 -19.26 -43.48 20.23
N TYR A 160 -18.69 -42.39 19.72
CA TYR A 160 -18.61 -41.14 20.47
C TYR A 160 -20.01 -40.53 20.71
N ALA A 161 -20.90 -40.59 19.72
CA ALA A 161 -22.29 -40.16 19.87
C ALA A 161 -23.03 -40.98 20.95
N ALA A 162 -22.90 -42.31 20.92
CA ALA A 162 -23.50 -43.20 21.91
C ALA A 162 -22.96 -42.96 23.33
N ILE A 163 -21.65 -42.77 23.48
CA ILE A 163 -21.02 -42.42 24.76
C ILE A 163 -21.53 -41.06 25.26
N SER A 164 -21.62 -40.06 24.38
CA SER A 164 -22.13 -38.74 24.76
C SER A 164 -23.61 -38.77 25.16
N MET A 165 -24.43 -39.60 24.49
CA MET A 165 -25.84 -39.80 24.83
C MET A 165 -26.01 -40.50 26.18
N ALA A 166 -25.22 -41.55 26.43
CA ALA A 166 -25.24 -42.25 27.73
C ALA A 166 -24.78 -41.35 28.89
N LEU A 167 -23.77 -40.51 28.68
CA LEU A 167 -23.32 -39.52 29.68
C LEU A 167 -24.36 -38.42 29.91
N HIS A 168 -25.04 -37.97 28.85
CA HIS A 168 -26.11 -36.98 28.96
C HIS A 168 -27.30 -37.54 29.75
N GLU A 169 -27.73 -38.77 29.47
CA GLU A 169 -28.80 -39.45 30.21
C GLU A 169 -28.44 -39.59 31.71
N MET A 170 -27.21 -40.03 32.01
CA MET A 170 -26.72 -40.13 33.39
C MET A 170 -26.64 -38.78 34.11
N GLN A 171 -26.38 -37.68 33.39
CA GLN A 171 -26.32 -36.35 33.98
C GLN A 171 -27.72 -35.76 34.20
N ASP A 172 -28.67 -36.06 33.31
CA ASP A 172 -30.07 -35.65 33.47
C ASP A 172 -30.75 -36.41 34.63
N GLU A 173 -30.45 -37.69 34.87
CA GLU A 173 -30.95 -38.45 36.03
C GLU A 173 -30.47 -37.93 37.40
N VAL A 174 -29.42 -37.10 37.45
CA VAL A 174 -28.85 -36.59 38.71
C VAL A 174 -29.59 -35.32 39.21
N HIS A 175 -30.50 -34.77 38.41
CA HIS A 175 -31.28 -33.59 38.77
C HIS A 175 -32.78 -33.80 38.58
N ASP A 176 -33.43 -34.45 39.57
CA ASP A 176 -34.76 -34.11 40.11
C ASP A 176 -35.28 -35.22 41.04
N VAL A 177 -34.66 -35.35 42.21
CA VAL A 177 -35.38 -35.89 43.38
C VAL A 177 -35.32 -34.81 44.44
N GLU A 178 -36.22 -33.82 44.31
CA GLU A 178 -36.41 -32.82 45.36
C GLU A 178 -36.82 -33.53 46.65
N GLU A 179 -35.95 -33.52 47.65
CA GLU A 179 -36.26 -34.03 48.99
C GLU A 179 -37.26 -33.06 49.64
N THR A 180 -38.56 -33.37 49.59
CA THR A 180 -39.64 -32.53 50.15
C THR A 180 -39.70 -32.59 51.69
N VAL A 181 -38.59 -32.29 52.37
CA VAL A 181 -38.53 -32.18 53.84
C VAL A 181 -38.00 -30.79 54.21
N LEU A 182 -38.92 -29.87 54.51
CA LEU A 182 -38.59 -28.52 54.99
C LEU A 182 -38.26 -28.52 56.49
N THR A 183 -36.99 -28.66 56.87
CA THR A 183 -36.55 -28.41 58.26
C THR A 183 -36.27 -26.92 58.50
N ILE A 184 -37.26 -26.19 59.01
CA ILE A 184 -37.10 -24.78 59.41
C ILE A 184 -36.49 -24.73 60.83
N THR A 185 -35.25 -24.28 60.94
CA THR A 185 -34.61 -23.98 62.23
C THR A 185 -35.00 -22.57 62.68
N ARG A 186 -35.77 -22.47 63.79
CA ARG A 186 -36.09 -21.16 64.40
C ARG A 186 -34.83 -20.58 65.07
N VAL A 187 -34.13 -19.70 64.36
CA VAL A 187 -33.04 -18.92 64.96
C VAL A 187 -33.66 -17.81 65.82
N LYS A 188 -33.53 -17.89 67.16
CA LYS A 188 -33.75 -16.73 68.03
C LYS A 188 -32.64 -15.73 67.72
N ARG A 189 -32.94 -14.66 66.98
CA ARG A 189 -31.97 -13.60 66.68
C ARG A 189 -31.58 -12.91 68.00
N SER A 190 -30.38 -13.16 68.52
CA SER A 190 -29.78 -12.28 69.53
C SER A 190 -29.61 -10.89 68.91
N TYR A 191 -30.10 -9.86 69.59
CA TYR A 191 -30.02 -8.48 69.14
C TYR A 191 -28.55 -8.11 68.86
N SER A 192 -28.24 -7.82 67.59
CA SER A 192 -26.91 -7.34 67.18
C SER A 192 -26.99 -5.81 67.00
N PRO A 193 -26.15 -5.03 67.68
CA PRO A 193 -26.11 -3.57 67.51
C PRO A 193 -25.81 -3.15 66.07
N TRP A 194 -25.16 -4.03 65.29
CA TRP A 194 -24.70 -3.75 63.93
C TRP A 194 -25.85 -3.59 62.90
N SER A 195 -27.00 -4.25 63.11
CA SER A 195 -28.18 -4.06 62.23
C SER A 195 -29.26 -3.19 62.87
N SER A 196 -28.93 -2.47 63.94
CA SER A 196 -29.92 -1.66 64.64
C SER A 196 -30.19 -0.36 63.88
N LYS A 197 -31.45 -0.22 63.45
CA LYS A 197 -31.93 0.87 62.58
C LYS A 197 -31.81 2.27 63.22
N ILE A 198 -31.56 2.32 64.53
CA ILE A 198 -31.34 3.56 65.29
C ILE A 198 -30.07 4.29 64.86
N TYR A 199 -29.01 3.57 64.46
CA TYR A 199 -27.75 4.21 64.01
C TYR A 199 -27.79 4.66 62.54
N THR A 200 -28.79 4.24 61.77
CA THR A 200 -28.91 4.59 60.34
C THR A 200 -29.91 5.72 60.09
N LEU A 201 -30.59 6.20 61.14
CA LEU A 201 -31.51 7.34 61.03
C LEU A 201 -30.73 8.64 61.26
N ARG A 202 -30.92 9.59 60.36
CA ARG A 202 -30.28 10.91 60.41
C ARG A 202 -30.91 11.75 61.53
N GLU A 203 -30.11 12.18 62.50
CA GLU A 203 -30.56 13.09 63.56
C GLU A 203 -30.95 14.46 62.99
N THR A 204 -32.08 15.00 63.44
CA THR A 204 -32.50 16.36 63.09
C THR A 204 -31.85 17.36 64.03
N PRO A 205 -31.39 18.53 63.54
CA PRO A 205 -30.65 19.49 64.35
C PRO A 205 -31.51 20.02 65.51
N PRO A 206 -30.93 20.18 66.73
CA PRO A 206 -31.65 20.73 67.86
C PRO A 206 -31.99 22.20 67.60
N ARG A 207 -33.25 22.57 67.81
CA ARG A 207 -33.64 23.99 67.92
C ARG A 207 -33.20 24.48 69.31
N LYS A 208 -32.51 25.62 69.34
CA LYS A 208 -32.15 26.32 70.60
C LYS A 208 -33.39 26.65 71.41
#